data_AF-A0A7V9RPQ6-F1
#
_entry.id   AF-A0A7V9RPQ6-F1
#
_cell.length_a   1.000
_cell.length_b   1.000
_cell.length_c   1.000
_cell.angle_alpha   90.00
_cell.angle_beta   90.00
_cell.angle_gamma   90.00
#
_symmetry.space_group_name_H-M   'P 1'
#
loop_
_entity.id
_entity.type
_entity.pdbx_description
1 polymer ?
#
loop_
_entity_poly.entity_id
_entity_poly.type
_entity_poly.pdbx_seq_one_letter_code
_entity_poly.pdbx_strand_id
1 'polypeptide(L)'
;MLTAAFVSVPLLSGPVTAIAAPPPNPTDTEVSQAQAAEDAAAAEVGRLAAMVTQAQSDLAALHTAAEIAIEAHHQADEELAAATTLAVETEAAAAQAAAEVGVAEQDIAAFARGSYIQGSTLDSAFVLLSSDGPAQLIERAGLLEAVSASHVDVLSQVRLAKVAQANADSAARQAVLDREAAEAAAAAAMATATAEADRASEQAAALEAQQANYQVQLEQAQVALLGVEGARSAYEQWAAEEAARQAEEERRAE
;
A
#
# COMPACT_ATOMS: atom_id res chain seq x y z
N MET A 1 8.65 -61.95 20.05
CA MET A 1 8.90 -63.39 19.87
C MET A 1 9.74 -63.59 18.62
N LEU A 2 10.63 -64.59 18.68
CA LEU A 2 11.56 -65.09 17.67
C LEU A 2 12.89 -64.32 17.41
N THR A 3 13.87 -64.74 18.19
CA THR A 3 15.24 -65.14 17.82
C THR A 3 15.54 -65.43 16.34
N ALA A 4 16.67 -64.92 15.84
CA ALA A 4 17.47 -65.50 14.76
C ALA A 4 18.93 -64.99 14.91
N ALA A 5 19.85 -65.80 15.43
CA ALA A 5 20.65 -66.83 14.73
C ALA A 5 21.95 -66.24 14.15
N PHE A 6 23.01 -66.33 14.96
CA PHE A 6 24.41 -66.13 14.58
C PHE A 6 24.81 -67.16 13.53
N VAL A 7 25.32 -66.70 12.38
CA VAL A 7 26.04 -67.56 11.41
C VAL A 7 27.42 -66.94 11.21
N SER A 8 28.41 -67.56 11.85
CA SER A 8 29.83 -67.31 11.63
C SER A 8 30.24 -67.89 10.28
N VAL A 9 30.78 -67.05 9.39
CA VAL A 9 31.44 -67.48 8.14
C VAL A 9 32.95 -67.36 8.34
N PRO A 10 33.74 -68.41 8.09
CA PRO A 10 35.16 -68.44 8.42
C PRO A 10 35.98 -67.55 7.47
N LEU A 11 36.95 -66.85 8.06
CA LEU A 11 38.06 -66.20 7.36
C LEU A 11 38.86 -67.26 6.59
N LEU A 12 38.69 -67.31 5.27
CA LEU A 12 39.67 -67.92 4.38
C LEU A 12 40.76 -66.89 4.09
N SER A 13 41.79 -66.90 4.93
CA SER A 13 43.07 -66.24 4.66
C SER A 13 43.84 -67.06 3.62
N GLY A 14 43.73 -66.69 2.35
CA GLY A 14 44.64 -67.12 1.29
C GLY A 14 45.42 -65.90 0.78
N PRO A 15 46.76 -65.97 0.60
CA PRO A 15 47.50 -64.88 0.00
C PRO A 15 47.23 -64.88 -1.51
N VAL A 16 46.22 -64.13 -1.93
CA VAL A 16 46.13 -63.70 -3.33
C VAL A 16 46.95 -62.43 -3.45
N THR A 17 48.22 -62.58 -3.82
CA THR A 17 49.02 -61.51 -4.42
C THR A 17 48.46 -61.24 -5.83
N ALA A 18 47.27 -60.64 -5.89
CA ALA A 18 46.91 -59.87 -7.06
C ALA A 18 47.73 -58.58 -6.96
N ILE A 19 48.85 -58.57 -7.66
CA ILE A 19 49.60 -57.36 -7.97
C ILE A 19 48.64 -56.51 -8.80
N ALA A 20 47.81 -55.71 -8.14
CA ALA A 20 47.13 -54.63 -8.81
C ALA A 20 48.22 -53.76 -9.43
N ALA A 21 48.23 -53.66 -10.76
CA ALA A 21 49.14 -52.76 -11.45
C ALA A 21 49.05 -51.38 -10.76
N PRO A 22 50.19 -50.70 -10.53
CA PRO A 22 50.19 -49.41 -9.87
C PRO A 22 49.20 -48.49 -10.60
N PRO A 23 48.25 -47.87 -9.88
CA PRO A 23 47.41 -46.84 -10.50
C PRO A 23 48.32 -45.77 -11.12
N PRO A 24 48.01 -45.27 -12.33
CA PRO A 24 48.89 -44.34 -13.03
C PRO A 24 49.12 -43.09 -12.16
N ASN A 25 50.39 -42.64 -12.09
CA ASN A 25 50.79 -41.44 -11.37
C ASN A 25 50.03 -40.22 -11.92
N PRO A 26 49.14 -39.59 -11.15
CA PRO A 26 48.47 -38.38 -11.57
C PRO A 26 49.47 -37.24 -11.67
N THR A 27 49.56 -36.69 -12.87
CA THR A 27 50.44 -35.61 -13.28
C THR A 27 50.07 -34.29 -12.59
N ASP A 28 51.01 -33.36 -12.43
CA ASP A 28 50.73 -31.97 -11.96
C ASP A 28 49.62 -31.28 -12.76
N THR A 29 49.43 -31.72 -14.01
CA THR A 29 48.35 -31.27 -14.89
C THR A 29 46.97 -31.66 -14.33
N GLU A 30 46.80 -32.86 -13.80
CA GLU A 30 45.51 -33.33 -13.25
C GLU A 30 45.14 -32.57 -11.97
N VAL A 31 46.11 -32.19 -11.12
CA VAL A 31 45.88 -31.34 -9.94
C VAL A 31 45.45 -29.93 -10.34
N SER A 32 46.17 -29.33 -11.28
CA SER A 32 45.86 -27.98 -11.75
C SER A 32 44.48 -27.91 -12.43
N GLN A 33 44.08 -28.97 -13.13
CA GLN A 33 42.76 -29.11 -13.73
C GLN A 33 41.67 -29.25 -12.66
N ALA A 34 41.92 -30.01 -11.60
CA ALA A 34 40.99 -30.15 -10.48
C ALA A 34 40.77 -28.82 -9.75
N GLN A 35 41.84 -28.05 -9.47
CA GLN A 35 41.72 -26.72 -8.85
C GLN A 35 40.93 -25.75 -9.74
N ALA A 36 41.23 -25.72 -11.04
CA ALA A 36 40.49 -24.86 -11.98
C ALA A 36 39.00 -25.25 -12.07
N ALA A 37 38.68 -26.55 -11.94
CA ALA A 37 37.30 -27.03 -11.90
C ALA A 37 36.58 -26.64 -10.59
N GLU A 38 37.28 -26.68 -9.45
CA GLU A 38 36.76 -26.24 -8.15
C GLU A 38 36.42 -24.74 -8.17
N ASP A 39 37.37 -23.91 -8.61
CA ASP A 39 37.19 -22.46 -8.70
C ASP A 39 36.03 -22.10 -9.63
N ALA A 40 35.89 -22.80 -10.76
CA ALA A 40 34.79 -22.63 -11.69
C ALA A 40 33.43 -23.04 -11.08
N ALA A 41 33.38 -24.16 -10.35
CA ALA A 41 32.17 -24.63 -9.68
C ALA A 41 31.75 -23.68 -8.55
N ALA A 42 32.69 -23.21 -7.73
CA ALA A 42 32.42 -22.23 -6.68
C ALA A 42 31.92 -20.89 -7.24
N ALA A 43 32.51 -20.41 -8.34
CA ALA A 43 32.06 -19.21 -9.04
C ALA A 43 30.61 -19.35 -9.56
N GLU A 44 30.27 -20.53 -10.08
CA GLU A 44 28.93 -20.82 -10.59
C GLU A 44 27.88 -20.87 -9.47
N VAL A 45 28.20 -21.51 -8.33
CA VAL A 45 27.36 -21.50 -7.12
C VAL A 45 27.11 -20.07 -6.65
N GLY A 46 28.16 -19.24 -6.58
CA GLY A 46 28.04 -17.83 -6.18
C GLY A 46 27.15 -17.03 -7.14
N ARG A 47 27.30 -17.23 -8.45
CA ARG A 47 26.48 -16.60 -9.49
C ARG A 47 25.01 -16.98 -9.37
N LEU A 48 24.71 -18.28 -9.21
CA LEU A 48 23.34 -18.79 -9.10
C LEU A 48 22.66 -18.35 -7.80
N ALA A 49 23.39 -18.37 -6.67
CA ALA A 49 22.87 -17.85 -5.40
C ALA A 49 22.47 -16.37 -5.52
N ALA A 50 23.30 -15.55 -6.17
CA ALA A 50 22.97 -14.14 -6.42
C ALA A 50 21.70 -13.98 -7.29
N MET A 51 21.52 -14.83 -8.30
CA MET A 51 20.31 -14.81 -9.14
C MET A 51 19.04 -15.22 -8.38
N VAL A 52 19.13 -16.20 -7.49
CA VAL A 52 17.99 -16.59 -6.62
C VAL A 52 17.61 -15.43 -5.70
N THR A 53 18.58 -14.80 -5.04
CA THR A 53 18.33 -13.64 -4.16
C THR A 53 17.73 -12.47 -4.93
N GLN A 54 18.21 -12.19 -6.15
CA GLN A 54 17.63 -11.14 -6.99
C GLN A 54 16.16 -11.44 -7.35
N ALA A 55 15.86 -12.66 -7.80
CA ALA A 55 14.49 -13.05 -8.13
C ALA A 55 13.53 -12.95 -6.93
N GLN A 56 13.99 -13.32 -5.74
CA GLN A 56 13.22 -13.13 -4.49
C GLN A 56 12.95 -11.66 -4.19
N SER A 57 13.95 -10.79 -4.37
CA SER A 57 13.81 -9.35 -4.18
C SER A 57 12.82 -8.75 -5.18
N ASP A 58 12.89 -9.17 -6.44
CA ASP A 58 11.98 -8.70 -7.50
C ASP A 58 10.53 -9.13 -7.22
N LEU A 59 10.32 -10.37 -6.77
CA LEU A 59 9.00 -10.87 -6.37
C LEU A 59 8.44 -10.10 -5.16
N ALA A 60 9.26 -9.83 -4.15
CA ALA A 60 8.84 -9.02 -2.99
C ALA A 60 8.45 -7.60 -3.41
N ALA A 61 9.23 -6.98 -4.30
CA ALA A 61 8.93 -5.64 -4.81
C ALA A 61 7.61 -5.58 -5.58
N LEU A 62 7.31 -6.62 -6.38
CA LEU A 62 6.02 -6.74 -7.07
C LEU A 62 4.84 -6.87 -6.12
N HIS A 63 5.00 -7.69 -5.06
CA HIS A 63 3.96 -7.83 -4.05
C HIS A 63 3.66 -6.50 -3.35
N THR A 64 4.71 -5.79 -2.91
CA THR A 64 4.58 -4.47 -2.29
C THR A 64 3.93 -3.45 -3.22
N ALA A 65 4.25 -3.46 -4.52
CA ALA A 65 3.62 -2.55 -5.49
C ALA A 65 2.10 -2.81 -5.60
N ALA A 66 1.68 -4.07 -5.63
CA ALA A 66 0.27 -4.45 -5.64
C ALA A 66 -0.45 -4.04 -4.34
N GLU A 67 0.18 -4.26 -3.17
CA GLU A 67 -0.37 -3.84 -1.88
C GLU A 67 -0.55 -2.32 -1.80
N ILE A 68 0.43 -1.53 -2.25
CA ILE A 68 0.34 -0.07 -2.30
C ILE A 68 -0.85 0.37 -3.18
N ALA A 69 -1.05 -0.29 -4.33
CA ALA A 69 -2.15 0.06 -5.22
C ALA A 69 -3.53 -0.29 -4.61
N ILE A 70 -3.63 -1.41 -3.89
CA ILE A 70 -4.83 -1.79 -3.15
C ILE A 70 -5.12 -0.78 -2.03
N GLU A 71 -4.11 -0.38 -1.27
CA GLU A 71 -4.27 0.62 -0.21
C GLU A 71 -4.72 1.98 -0.76
N ALA A 72 -4.13 2.42 -1.89
CA ALA A 72 -4.55 3.65 -2.56
C ALA A 72 -6.03 3.60 -3.02
N HIS A 73 -6.51 2.42 -3.43
CA HIS A 73 -7.92 2.20 -3.74
C HIS A 73 -8.81 2.31 -2.49
N HIS A 74 -8.43 1.67 -1.37
CA HIS A 74 -9.19 1.80 -0.12
C HIS A 74 -9.24 3.25 0.38
N GLN A 75 -8.12 3.97 0.32
CA GLN A 75 -8.09 5.39 0.67
C GLN A 75 -9.06 6.21 -0.21
N ALA A 76 -9.09 5.94 -1.51
CA ALA A 76 -10.00 6.64 -2.42
C ALA A 76 -11.48 6.32 -2.13
N ASP A 77 -11.81 5.09 -1.72
CA ASP A 77 -13.16 4.71 -1.27
C ASP A 77 -13.56 5.44 0.03
N GLU A 78 -12.63 5.61 0.98
CA GLU A 78 -12.87 6.39 2.20
C GLU A 78 -13.12 7.87 1.88
N GLU A 79 -12.34 8.45 0.97
CA GLU A 79 -12.52 9.82 0.49
C GLU A 79 -13.87 10.00 -0.22
N LEU A 80 -14.28 9.03 -1.04
CA LEU A 80 -15.61 9.01 -1.68
C LEU A 80 -16.73 8.92 -0.65
N ALA A 81 -16.59 8.09 0.39
CA ALA A 81 -17.58 7.97 1.46
C ALA A 81 -17.72 9.28 2.25
N ALA A 82 -16.59 9.93 2.54
CA ALA A 82 -16.56 11.24 3.20
C ALA A 82 -17.22 12.33 2.34
N ALA A 83 -16.86 12.41 1.05
CA ALA A 83 -17.44 13.37 0.11
C ALA A 83 -18.95 13.15 -0.10
N THR A 84 -19.39 11.88 -0.13
CA THR A 84 -20.81 11.52 -0.21
C THR A 84 -21.57 11.99 1.03
N THR A 85 -20.99 11.79 2.22
CA THR A 85 -21.58 12.26 3.48
C THR A 85 -21.70 13.79 3.49
N LEU A 86 -20.65 14.49 3.11
CA LEU A 86 -20.65 15.95 3.03
C LEU A 86 -21.67 16.49 2.03
N ALA A 87 -21.84 15.83 0.88
CA ALA A 87 -22.86 16.19 -0.11
C ALA A 87 -24.29 16.11 0.49
N VAL A 88 -24.58 15.05 1.24
CA VAL A 88 -25.88 14.89 1.92
C VAL A 88 -26.07 15.96 3.01
N GLU A 89 -25.05 16.22 3.82
CA GLU A 89 -25.12 17.21 4.89
C GLU A 89 -25.33 18.63 4.35
N THR A 90 -24.60 18.99 3.29
CA THR A 90 -24.71 20.31 2.67
C THR A 90 -26.02 20.50 1.91
N GLU A 91 -26.55 19.45 1.28
CA GLU A 91 -27.91 19.47 0.70
C GLU A 91 -28.97 19.70 1.77
N ALA A 92 -28.89 19.00 2.92
CA ALA A 92 -29.80 19.21 4.04
C ALA A 92 -29.70 20.64 4.60
N ALA A 93 -28.49 21.19 4.72
CA ALA A 93 -28.26 22.57 5.16
C ALA A 93 -28.84 23.59 4.16
N ALA A 94 -28.72 23.35 2.86
CA ALA A 94 -29.31 24.19 1.81
C ALA A 94 -30.85 24.17 1.89
N ALA A 95 -31.46 23.00 2.07
CA ALA A 95 -32.90 22.86 2.26
C ALA A 95 -33.39 23.61 3.52
N GLN A 96 -32.65 23.52 4.62
CA GLN A 96 -32.95 24.24 5.85
C GLN A 96 -32.86 25.77 5.65
N ALA A 97 -31.79 26.27 5.02
CA ALA A 97 -31.63 27.69 4.75
C ALA A 97 -32.73 28.23 3.81
N ALA A 98 -33.17 27.44 2.83
CA ALA A 98 -34.31 27.78 1.99
C ALA A 98 -35.62 27.88 2.79
N ALA A 99 -35.84 26.98 3.76
CA ALA A 99 -36.99 27.05 4.65
C ALA A 99 -36.97 28.31 5.53
N GLU A 100 -35.80 28.69 6.05
CA GLU A 100 -35.60 29.92 6.85
C GLU A 100 -35.89 31.19 6.05
N VAL A 101 -35.49 31.24 4.78
CA VAL A 101 -35.91 32.33 3.87
C VAL A 101 -37.42 32.37 3.73
N GLY A 102 -38.07 31.21 3.59
CA GLY A 102 -39.53 31.13 3.53
C GLY A 102 -40.22 31.67 4.79
N VAL A 103 -39.67 31.40 5.97
CA VAL A 103 -40.17 31.96 7.25
C VAL A 103 -39.97 33.48 7.27
N ALA A 104 -38.77 33.98 6.95
CA ALA A 104 -38.49 35.41 6.94
C ALA A 104 -39.39 36.17 5.93
N GLU A 105 -39.69 35.56 4.78
CA GLU A 105 -40.62 36.12 3.78
C GLU A 105 -42.07 36.13 4.27
N GLN A 106 -42.48 35.17 5.11
CA GLN A 106 -43.79 35.20 5.77
C GLN A 106 -43.87 36.28 6.85
N ASP A 107 -42.81 36.45 7.64
CA ASP A 107 -42.74 37.47 8.69
C ASP A 107 -42.83 38.87 8.11
N ILE A 108 -42.11 39.16 7.02
CA ILE A 108 -42.22 40.46 6.34
C ILE A 108 -43.61 40.69 5.72
N ALA A 109 -44.27 39.64 5.21
CA ALA A 109 -45.62 39.73 4.68
C ALA A 109 -46.67 39.96 5.78
N ALA A 110 -46.52 39.32 6.94
CA ALA A 110 -47.36 39.53 8.11
C ALA A 110 -47.19 40.94 8.67
N PHE A 111 -45.94 41.39 8.78
CA PHE A 111 -45.57 42.73 9.19
C PHE A 111 -46.20 43.79 8.25
N ALA A 112 -46.01 43.67 6.92
CA ALA A 112 -46.58 44.60 5.94
C ALA A 112 -48.12 44.67 6.00
N ARG A 113 -48.78 43.52 6.23
CA ARG A 113 -50.24 43.46 6.40
C ARG A 113 -50.69 44.17 7.68
N GLY A 114 -49.99 43.96 8.80
CA GLY A 114 -50.24 44.65 10.06
C GLY A 114 -50.14 46.16 9.90
N SER A 115 -49.04 46.65 9.29
CA SER A 115 -48.84 48.08 9.02
C SER A 115 -49.92 48.68 8.11
N TYR A 116 -50.42 47.92 7.13
CA TYR A 116 -51.51 48.38 6.26
C TYR A 116 -52.85 48.49 7.03
N ILE A 117 -53.18 47.49 7.85
CA ILE A 117 -54.43 47.46 8.64
C ILE A 117 -54.43 48.53 9.74
N GLN A 118 -53.31 48.76 10.42
CA GLN A 118 -53.21 49.74 11.50
C GLN A 118 -53.22 51.20 11.04
N GLY A 119 -53.19 51.45 9.72
CA GLY A 119 -53.12 52.80 9.16
C GLY A 119 -51.67 53.28 8.99
N SER A 120 -51.34 53.72 7.77
CA SER A 120 -49.98 54.08 7.36
C SER A 120 -49.36 55.22 8.19
N THR A 121 -48.04 55.40 8.04
CA THR A 121 -47.23 56.54 8.50
C THR A 121 -47.78 57.94 8.14
N LEU A 122 -48.77 58.05 7.25
CA LEU A 122 -49.47 59.31 6.98
C LEU A 122 -50.32 59.77 8.17
N ASP A 123 -50.84 58.85 8.98
CA ASP A 123 -51.59 59.19 10.20
C ASP A 123 -50.64 59.49 11.36
N SER A 124 -49.43 58.92 11.38
CA SER A 124 -48.46 59.14 12.48
C SER A 124 -47.91 60.57 12.54
N ALA A 125 -47.74 61.24 11.39
CA ALA A 125 -47.40 62.67 11.36
C ALA A 125 -48.54 63.53 11.94
N PHE A 126 -49.80 63.19 11.60
CA PHE A 126 -50.99 63.86 12.14
C PHE A 126 -51.18 63.58 13.64
N VAL A 127 -50.88 62.36 14.10
CA VAL A 127 -50.91 61.92 15.50
C VAL A 127 -49.80 62.58 16.34
N LEU A 128 -48.62 62.84 15.76
CA LEU A 128 -47.58 63.64 16.42
C LEU A 128 -48.04 65.11 16.57
N LEU A 129 -48.68 65.68 15.55
CA LEU A 129 -49.25 67.03 15.57
C LEU A 129 -50.47 67.18 16.52
N SER A 130 -51.19 66.09 16.80
CA SER A 130 -52.36 66.07 17.70
C SER A 130 -52.02 65.70 19.15
N SER A 131 -50.76 65.80 19.56
CA SER A 131 -50.32 65.46 20.92
C SER A 131 -50.75 66.54 21.93
N ASP A 132 -51.32 66.15 23.07
CA ASP A 132 -51.87 67.05 24.11
C ASP A 132 -50.78 67.85 24.88
N GLY A 133 -49.49 67.61 24.61
CA GLY A 133 -48.38 68.34 25.21
C GLY A 133 -46.99 67.76 24.92
N PRO A 134 -45.92 68.44 25.36
CA PRO A 134 -44.53 68.06 25.04
C PRO A 134 -44.09 66.71 25.61
N ALA A 135 -44.64 66.28 26.76
CA ALA A 135 -44.35 64.96 27.32
C ALA A 135 -44.90 63.81 26.45
N GLN A 136 -46.14 63.96 25.96
CA GLN A 136 -46.80 62.96 25.11
C GLN A 136 -46.16 62.90 23.71
N LEU A 137 -45.63 64.02 23.21
CA LEU A 137 -44.87 64.06 21.96
C LEU A 137 -43.58 63.21 22.04
N ILE A 138 -42.82 63.30 23.14
CA ILE A 138 -41.59 62.52 23.35
C ILE A 138 -41.91 61.02 23.44
N GLU A 139 -42.96 60.66 24.17
CA GLU A 139 -43.39 59.27 24.31
C GLU A 139 -43.77 58.66 22.94
N ARG A 140 -44.53 59.41 22.12
CA ARG A 140 -44.91 58.99 20.76
C ARG A 140 -43.71 58.92 19.81
N ALA A 141 -42.77 59.86 19.90
CA ALA A 141 -41.54 59.82 19.11
C ALA A 141 -40.68 58.59 19.45
N GLY A 142 -40.55 58.24 20.74
CA GLY A 142 -39.85 57.02 21.18
C GLY A 142 -40.50 55.74 20.67
N LEU A 143 -41.84 55.68 20.62
CA LEU A 143 -42.56 54.54 20.06
C LEU A 143 -42.35 54.42 18.53
N LEU A 144 -42.34 55.55 17.82
CA LEU A 144 -42.11 55.60 16.37
C LEU A 144 -40.68 55.16 16.00
N GLU A 145 -39.69 55.56 16.80
CA GLU A 145 -38.29 55.12 16.68
C GLU A 145 -38.20 53.60 16.87
N ALA A 146 -38.83 53.06 17.93
CA ALA A 146 -38.84 51.62 18.20
C ALA A 146 -39.50 50.81 17.07
N VAL A 147 -40.60 51.31 16.51
CA VAL A 147 -41.28 50.71 15.35
C VAL A 147 -40.38 50.78 14.11
N SER A 148 -39.76 51.92 13.83
CA SER A 148 -38.86 52.09 12.68
C SER A 148 -37.62 51.19 12.77
N ALA A 149 -37.04 51.05 13.96
CA ALA A 149 -35.96 50.11 14.23
C ALA A 149 -36.40 48.66 13.96
N SER A 150 -37.62 48.28 14.38
CA SER A 150 -38.20 46.97 14.08
C SER A 150 -38.39 46.72 12.58
N HIS A 151 -38.75 47.74 11.79
CA HIS A 151 -38.88 47.60 10.32
C HIS A 151 -37.53 47.30 9.64
N VAL A 152 -36.48 48.00 10.06
CA VAL A 152 -35.12 47.80 9.54
C VAL A 152 -34.60 46.41 9.92
N ASP A 153 -34.97 45.92 11.11
CA ASP A 153 -34.57 44.60 11.58
C ASP A 153 -35.18 43.47 10.73
N VAL A 154 -36.50 43.48 10.48
CA VAL A 154 -37.18 42.46 9.65
C VAL A 154 -36.60 42.40 8.22
N LEU A 155 -36.36 43.56 7.59
CA LEU A 155 -35.71 43.61 6.28
C LEU A 155 -34.27 43.08 6.30
N SER A 156 -33.54 43.34 7.40
CA SER A 156 -32.19 42.83 7.59
C SER A 156 -32.18 41.32 7.77
N GLN A 157 -33.14 40.76 8.52
CA GLN A 157 -33.29 39.32 8.72
C GLN A 157 -33.53 38.58 7.39
N VAL A 158 -34.43 39.06 6.52
CA VAL A 158 -34.64 38.47 5.19
C VAL A 158 -33.36 38.50 4.36
N ARG A 159 -32.62 39.62 4.38
CA ARG A 159 -31.36 39.74 3.64
C ARG A 159 -30.32 38.74 4.16
N LEU A 160 -30.17 38.63 5.47
CA LEU A 160 -29.25 37.67 6.11
C LEU A 160 -29.63 36.23 5.77
N ALA A 161 -30.91 35.88 5.84
CA ALA A 161 -31.40 34.55 5.46
C ALA A 161 -31.11 34.23 3.99
N LYS A 162 -31.32 35.18 3.07
CA LYS A 162 -31.01 35.00 1.64
C LYS A 162 -29.52 34.83 1.37
N VAL A 163 -28.66 35.54 2.10
CA VAL A 163 -27.20 35.34 2.02
C VAL A 163 -26.81 33.96 2.55
N ALA A 164 -27.38 33.53 3.68
CA ALA A 164 -27.15 32.20 4.24
C ALA A 164 -27.59 31.09 3.27
N GLN A 165 -28.76 31.23 2.65
CA GLN A 165 -29.23 30.33 1.60
C GLN A 165 -28.26 30.28 0.41
N ALA A 166 -27.84 31.43 -0.13
CA ALA A 166 -26.93 31.44 -1.28
C ALA A 166 -25.59 30.76 -0.97
N ASN A 167 -25.08 30.93 0.26
CA ASN A 167 -23.87 30.28 0.72
C ASN A 167 -24.07 28.77 0.87
N ALA A 168 -25.19 28.33 1.46
CA ALA A 168 -25.52 26.90 1.61
C ALA A 168 -25.71 26.22 0.25
N ASP A 169 -26.41 26.86 -0.69
CA ASP A 169 -26.57 26.38 -2.07
C ASP A 169 -25.23 26.29 -2.82
N SER A 170 -24.30 27.22 -2.54
CA SER A 170 -22.95 27.16 -3.11
C SER A 170 -22.15 26.01 -2.50
N ALA A 171 -22.24 25.79 -1.20
CA ALA A 171 -21.57 24.68 -0.52
C ALA A 171 -22.10 23.32 -0.98
N ALA A 172 -23.42 23.17 -1.13
CA ALA A 172 -24.04 21.95 -1.65
C ALA A 172 -23.58 21.63 -3.07
N ARG A 173 -23.53 22.64 -3.96
CA ARG A 173 -23.00 22.46 -5.32
C ARG A 173 -21.53 22.05 -5.33
N GLN A 174 -20.71 22.66 -4.47
CA GLN A 174 -19.30 22.29 -4.36
C GLN A 174 -19.15 20.85 -3.85
N ALA A 175 -19.90 20.44 -2.82
CA ALA A 175 -19.84 19.10 -2.28
C ALA A 175 -20.26 18.02 -3.29
N VAL A 176 -21.21 18.31 -4.19
CA VAL A 176 -21.56 17.41 -5.30
C VAL A 176 -20.38 17.25 -6.27
N LEU A 177 -19.71 18.34 -6.64
CA LEU A 177 -18.53 18.29 -7.50
C LEU A 177 -17.37 17.53 -6.84
N ASP A 178 -17.15 17.75 -5.55
CA ASP A 178 -16.12 17.05 -4.78
C ASP A 178 -16.41 15.54 -4.70
N ARG A 179 -17.68 15.15 -4.52
CA ARG A 179 -18.11 13.75 -4.58
C ARG A 179 -17.88 13.13 -5.96
N GLU A 180 -18.24 13.83 -7.04
CA GLU A 180 -18.00 13.35 -8.41
C GLU A 180 -16.50 13.17 -8.70
N ALA A 181 -15.67 14.10 -8.21
CA ALA A 181 -14.22 13.99 -8.32
C ALA A 181 -13.67 12.80 -7.52
N ALA A 182 -14.17 12.58 -6.29
CA ALA A 182 -13.80 11.43 -5.47
C ALA A 182 -14.24 10.11 -6.11
N GLU A 183 -15.42 10.06 -6.74
CA GLU A 183 -15.92 8.88 -7.46
C GLU A 183 -15.01 8.53 -8.64
N ALA A 184 -14.62 9.53 -9.42
CA ALA A 184 -13.66 9.34 -10.51
C ALA A 184 -12.28 8.88 -10.01
N ALA A 185 -11.82 9.42 -8.87
CA ALA A 185 -10.56 9.02 -8.24
C ALA A 185 -10.60 7.57 -7.74
N ALA A 186 -11.68 7.16 -7.08
CA ALA A 186 -11.88 5.78 -6.62
C ALA A 186 -11.91 4.79 -7.80
N ALA A 187 -12.64 5.12 -8.87
CA ALA A 187 -12.65 4.29 -10.08
C ALA A 187 -11.25 4.18 -10.73
N ALA A 188 -10.48 5.27 -10.78
CA ALA A 188 -9.12 5.25 -11.31
C ALA A 188 -8.15 4.44 -10.42
N ALA A 189 -8.30 4.56 -9.10
CA ALA A 189 -7.51 3.80 -8.13
C ALA A 189 -7.83 2.30 -8.22
N MET A 190 -9.10 1.92 -8.34
CA MET A 190 -9.52 0.53 -8.57
C MET A 190 -8.93 -0.05 -9.87
N ALA A 191 -8.98 0.72 -10.96
CA ALA A 191 -8.40 0.31 -12.24
C ALA A 191 -6.88 0.11 -12.14
N THR A 192 -6.19 0.99 -11.41
CA THR A 192 -4.76 0.88 -11.14
C THR A 192 -4.45 -0.34 -10.29
N ALA A 193 -5.18 -0.55 -9.19
CA ALA A 193 -5.03 -1.72 -8.32
C ALA A 193 -5.23 -3.03 -9.08
N THR A 194 -6.24 -3.10 -9.95
CA THR A 194 -6.49 -4.27 -10.80
C THR A 194 -5.33 -4.51 -11.76
N ALA A 195 -4.85 -3.46 -12.44
CA ALA A 195 -3.75 -3.57 -13.39
C ALA A 195 -2.42 -3.98 -12.71
N GLU A 196 -2.13 -3.46 -11.51
CA GLU A 196 -0.95 -3.86 -10.74
C GLU A 196 -1.07 -5.29 -10.20
N ALA A 197 -2.27 -5.71 -9.76
CA ALA A 197 -2.50 -7.09 -9.32
C ALA A 197 -2.33 -8.09 -10.47
N ASP A 198 -2.86 -7.79 -11.65
CA ASP A 198 -2.70 -8.61 -12.85
C ASP A 198 -1.22 -8.70 -13.26
N ARG A 199 -0.52 -7.55 -13.31
CA ARG A 199 0.92 -7.51 -13.60
C ARG A 199 1.73 -8.31 -12.57
N ALA A 200 1.44 -8.13 -11.29
CA ALA A 200 2.11 -8.86 -10.22
C ALA A 200 1.88 -10.37 -10.37
N SER A 201 0.66 -10.81 -10.70
CA SER A 201 0.36 -12.23 -10.91
C SER A 201 1.14 -12.82 -12.10
N GLU A 202 1.15 -12.13 -13.25
CA GLU A 202 1.86 -12.57 -14.45
C GLU A 202 3.38 -12.62 -14.23
N GLN A 203 3.95 -11.58 -13.62
CA GLN A 203 5.39 -11.48 -13.40
C GLN A 203 5.88 -12.37 -12.26
N ALA A 204 5.10 -12.51 -11.18
CA ALA A 204 5.43 -13.43 -10.09
C ALA A 204 5.51 -14.87 -10.59
N ALA A 205 4.55 -15.34 -11.40
CA ALA A 205 4.59 -16.70 -11.94
C ALA A 205 5.87 -16.96 -12.78
N ALA A 206 6.29 -15.98 -13.58
CA ALA A 206 7.52 -16.07 -14.37
C ALA A 206 8.78 -16.06 -13.48
N LEU A 207 8.83 -15.19 -12.46
CA LEU A 207 9.95 -15.09 -11.53
C LEU A 207 10.05 -16.32 -10.61
N GLU A 208 8.93 -16.87 -10.13
CA GLU A 208 8.88 -18.11 -9.34
C GLU A 208 9.40 -19.28 -10.15
N ALA A 209 9.00 -19.41 -11.43
CA ALA A 209 9.51 -20.45 -12.31
C ALA A 209 11.02 -20.30 -12.55
N GLN A 210 11.50 -19.06 -12.73
CA GLN A 210 12.92 -18.77 -12.90
C GLN A 210 13.72 -19.06 -11.62
N GLN A 211 13.22 -18.66 -10.46
CA GLN A 211 13.82 -18.93 -9.15
C GLN A 211 13.92 -20.45 -8.91
N ALA A 212 12.84 -21.20 -9.16
CA ALA A 212 12.85 -22.65 -9.02
C ALA A 212 13.90 -23.30 -9.94
N ASN A 213 14.04 -22.79 -11.17
CA ASN A 213 15.05 -23.26 -12.10
C ASN A 213 16.48 -22.97 -11.61
N TYR A 214 16.75 -21.76 -11.10
CA TYR A 214 18.06 -21.41 -10.52
C TYR A 214 18.36 -22.20 -9.24
N GLN A 215 17.35 -22.49 -8.43
CA GLN A 215 17.51 -23.32 -7.22
C GLN A 215 17.94 -24.74 -7.58
N VAL A 216 17.31 -25.35 -8.60
CA VAL A 216 17.71 -26.67 -9.12
C VAL A 216 19.14 -26.64 -9.67
N GLN A 217 19.50 -25.60 -10.43
CA GLN A 217 20.87 -25.45 -10.95
C GLN A 217 21.88 -25.26 -9.81
N LEU A 218 21.53 -24.49 -8.78
CA LEU A 218 22.38 -24.23 -7.62
C LEU A 218 22.66 -25.52 -6.86
N GLU A 219 21.63 -26.34 -6.63
CA GLU A 219 21.77 -27.66 -5.99
C GLU A 219 22.67 -28.59 -6.81
N GLN A 220 22.52 -28.61 -8.14
CA GLN A 220 23.38 -29.39 -9.03
C GLN A 220 24.84 -28.90 -8.99
N ALA A 221 25.05 -27.59 -9.01
CA ALA A 221 26.38 -26.98 -8.94
C ALA A 221 27.06 -27.24 -7.58
N GLN A 222 26.30 -27.19 -6.47
CA GLN A 222 26.80 -27.54 -5.14
C GLN A 222 27.21 -29.02 -5.06
N VAL A 223 26.42 -29.93 -5.63
CA VAL A 223 26.79 -31.35 -5.72
C VAL A 223 28.05 -31.55 -6.57
N ALA A 224 28.17 -30.85 -7.69
CA ALA A 224 29.36 -30.91 -8.54
C ALA A 224 30.62 -30.41 -7.81
N LEU A 225 30.51 -29.29 -7.08
CA LEU A 225 31.60 -28.75 -6.26
C LEU A 225 32.06 -29.78 -5.21
N LEU A 226 31.13 -30.37 -4.46
CA LEU A 226 31.44 -31.44 -3.49
C LEU A 226 32.13 -32.65 -4.15
N GLY A 227 31.76 -32.98 -5.39
CA GLY A 227 32.41 -34.03 -6.18
C GLY A 227 33.86 -33.70 -6.54
N VAL A 228 34.14 -32.45 -6.96
CA VAL A 228 35.50 -31.98 -7.25
C VAL A 228 36.36 -31.92 -5.97
N GLU A 229 35.80 -31.40 -4.87
CA GLU A 229 36.46 -31.38 -3.56
C GLU A 229 36.81 -32.80 -3.07
N GLY A 230 35.90 -33.76 -3.26
CA GLY A 230 36.14 -35.16 -2.95
C GLY A 230 37.25 -35.78 -3.79
N ALA A 231 37.28 -35.51 -5.10
CA ALA A 231 38.33 -35.97 -6.01
C ALA A 231 39.71 -35.40 -5.61
N ARG A 232 39.75 -34.12 -5.23
CA ARG A 232 40.96 -33.46 -4.70
C ARG A 232 41.44 -34.12 -3.41
N SER A 233 40.57 -34.34 -2.43
CA SER A 233 40.94 -34.98 -1.16
C SER A 233 41.50 -36.39 -1.36
N ALA A 234 40.92 -37.16 -2.29
CA ALA A 234 41.41 -38.48 -2.64
C ALA A 234 42.80 -38.42 -3.31
N TYR A 235 43.02 -37.44 -4.21
CA TYR A 235 44.33 -37.19 -4.81
C TYR A 235 45.39 -36.85 -3.76
N GLU A 236 45.08 -35.92 -2.83
CA GLU A 236 46.01 -35.48 -1.79
C GLU A 236 46.42 -36.65 -0.85
N GLN A 237 45.46 -37.51 -0.49
CA GLN A 237 45.73 -38.72 0.30
C GLN A 237 46.64 -39.71 -0.43
N TRP A 238 46.34 -39.98 -1.71
CA TRP A 238 47.17 -40.84 -2.55
C TRP A 238 48.59 -40.29 -2.69
N ALA A 239 48.74 -38.98 -2.92
CA ALA A 239 50.04 -38.32 -3.07
C ALA A 239 50.89 -38.41 -1.78
N ALA A 240 50.26 -38.27 -0.61
CA ALA A 240 50.92 -38.43 0.68
C ALA A 240 51.41 -39.88 0.90
N GLU A 241 50.62 -40.88 0.51
CA GLU A 241 51.00 -42.30 0.59
C GLU A 241 52.15 -42.65 -0.36
N GLU A 242 52.15 -42.09 -1.58
CA GLU A 242 53.22 -42.27 -2.55
C GLU A 242 54.53 -41.64 -2.07
N ALA A 243 54.49 -40.40 -1.57
CA ALA A 243 55.65 -39.73 -0.99
C ALA A 243 56.23 -40.50 0.22
N ALA A 244 55.36 -41.06 1.07
CA ALA A 244 55.78 -41.89 2.19
C ALA A 244 56.45 -43.21 1.74
N ARG A 245 55.93 -43.84 0.68
CA ARG A 245 56.54 -45.05 0.08
C ARG A 245 57.91 -44.75 -0.51
N GLN A 246 58.05 -43.67 -1.28
CA GLN A 246 59.33 -43.26 -1.86
C GLN A 246 60.38 -42.96 -0.78
N ALA A 247 60.00 -42.23 0.28
CA ALA A 247 60.89 -41.97 1.42
C ALA A 247 61.28 -43.23 2.21
N GLU A 248 60.47 -44.29 2.16
CA GLU A 248 60.83 -45.58 2.75
C GLU A 248 61.74 -46.42 1.85
N GLU A 249 61.54 -46.36 0.54
CA GLU A 249 62.44 -46.98 -0.45
C GLU A 249 63.82 -46.33 -0.45
N GLU A 250 63.89 -44.99 -0.40
CA GLU A 250 65.15 -44.26 -0.26
C GLU A 250 65.90 -44.63 1.03
N ARG A 251 65.20 -44.70 2.17
CA ARG A 251 65.78 -45.16 3.45
C ARG A 251 66.23 -46.62 3.46
N ARG A 252 65.69 -47.47 2.58
CA ARG A 252 66.11 -48.87 2.42
C ARG A 252 67.25 -49.03 1.41
N ALA A 253 67.47 -48.02 0.57
CA ALA A 253 68.55 -47.99 -0.41
C ALA A 253 69.86 -47.39 0.15
N GLU A 254 69.78 -46.65 1.26
CA GLU A 254 70.91 -46.19 2.09
C GLU A 254 71.40 -47.25 3.10
#